data_AF-A0A4V2NGK8-F1
#
_entry.id   AF-A0A4V2NGK8-F1
#
_cell.length_a   1.000
_cell.length_b   1.000
_cell.length_c   1.000
_cell.angle_alpha   90.00
_cell.angle_beta   90.00
_cell.angle_gamma   90.00
#
_symmetry.space_group_name_H-M   'P 1'
#
loop_
_entity.id
_entity.type
_entity.pdbx_description
1 polymer ?
#
loop_
_entity_poly.entity_id
_entity_poly.type
_entity_poly.pdbx_seq_one_letter_code
_entity_poly.pdbx_strand_id
1 'polypeptide(L)'
;MRRNRARRYLCSDGTPGSDVLATALQRYDELAKRDGEALQQMIDYAQTGGCRWHTILEHFGYAGEVDQCGTCDNCRNPPHVEPFREPAKAIAPAQDGMTNAVSSTRDRQPGFTRGQRVRVRKYGTGQVTFATTDQVAVLFPDGTTRTFLARFVKAVEAGHGVPHQPAHLSG
;
A
#
# COMPACT_ATOMS: atom_id res chain seq x y z
N MET A 1 42.10 -3.91 21.06
CA MET A 1 41.74 -2.56 21.58
C MET A 1 41.83 -2.55 23.09
N ARG A 2 42.46 -1.54 23.69
CA ARG A 2 42.56 -1.40 25.15
C ARG A 2 41.72 -0.22 25.60
N ARG A 3 40.91 -0.40 26.64
CA ARG A 3 40.12 0.68 27.23
C ARG A 3 40.91 1.32 28.37
N ASN A 4 41.14 2.63 28.33
CA ASN A 4 41.86 3.31 29.40
C ASN A 4 40.96 3.56 30.62
N ARG A 5 41.54 4.01 31.74
CA ARG A 5 40.78 4.33 32.98
C ARG A 5 39.73 5.43 32.78
N ALA A 6 39.87 6.25 31.74
CA ALA A 6 38.89 7.26 31.32
C ALA A 6 37.86 6.70 30.31
N ARG A 7 37.74 5.38 30.18
CA ARG A 7 36.82 4.67 29.27
C ARG A 7 37.01 4.92 27.77
N ARG A 8 38.08 5.60 27.35
CA ARG A 8 38.40 5.80 25.93
C ARG A 8 39.01 4.53 25.34
N TYR A 9 38.59 4.21 24.12
CA TYR A 9 39.20 3.14 23.34
C TYR A 9 40.47 3.67 22.69
N LEU A 10 41.58 2.98 22.91
CA LEU A 10 42.84 3.23 22.24
C LEU A 10 42.98 2.23 21.09
N CYS A 11 43.20 2.75 19.88
CA CYS A 11 43.64 1.94 18.75
C CYS A 11 45.05 1.44 19.04
N SER A 12 45.32 0.20 18.66
CA SER A 12 46.67 -0.37 18.76
C SER A 12 47.42 0.02 17.50
N ASP A 13 48.61 0.58 17.62
CA ASP A 13 49.43 1.05 16.48
C ASP A 13 50.10 -0.10 15.69
N GLY A 14 49.65 -1.34 15.88
CA GLY A 14 50.21 -2.53 15.26
C GLY A 14 49.19 -3.25 14.39
N THR A 15 49.65 -3.83 13.28
CA THR A 15 48.85 -4.72 12.43
C THR A 15 48.38 -5.90 13.28
N PRO A 16 47.07 -6.15 13.39
CA PRO A 16 46.59 -7.32 14.13
C PRO A 16 47.17 -8.59 13.48
N GLY A 17 47.54 -9.57 14.31
CA GLY A 17 47.91 -10.90 13.82
C GLY A 17 46.77 -11.50 12.99
N SER A 18 47.10 -12.29 11.97
CA SER A 18 46.15 -12.91 11.04
C SER A 18 44.97 -13.58 11.75
N ASP A 19 45.23 -14.25 12.86
CA ASP A 19 44.24 -15.02 13.61
C ASP A 19 43.23 -14.13 14.33
N VAL A 20 43.68 -12.95 14.81
CA VAL A 20 42.82 -11.95 15.44
C VAL A 20 41.88 -11.34 14.40
N LEU A 21 42.39 -11.06 13.20
CA LEU A 21 41.58 -10.56 12.09
C LEU A 21 40.57 -11.62 11.63
N ALA A 22 41.00 -12.87 11.44
CA ALA A 22 40.11 -13.97 11.06
C ALA A 22 38.97 -14.17 12.08
N THR A 23 39.28 -14.16 13.38
CA THR A 23 38.28 -14.25 14.44
C THR A 23 37.29 -13.07 14.42
N ALA A 24 37.78 -11.86 14.15
CA ALA A 24 36.92 -10.69 14.06
C ALA A 24 35.98 -10.78 12.86
N LEU A 25 36.47 -11.21 11.69
CA LEU A 25 35.66 -11.41 10.49
C LEU A 25 34.57 -12.47 10.72
N GLN A 26 34.90 -13.60 11.35
CA GLN A 26 33.91 -14.63 11.71
C GLN A 26 32.78 -14.07 12.58
N ARG A 27 33.10 -13.25 13.58
CA ARG A 27 32.09 -12.60 14.43
C ARG A 27 31.21 -11.62 13.65
N TYR A 28 31.79 -10.89 12.70
CA TYR A 28 31.03 -10.01 11.83
C TYR A 28 30.09 -10.79 10.92
N ASP A 29 30.54 -11.91 10.35
CA ASP A 29 29.71 -12.77 9.50
C ASP A 29 28.55 -13.38 10.31
N GLU A 30 28.80 -13.84 11.53
CA GLU A 30 27.76 -14.34 12.44
C GLU A 30 26.75 -13.26 12.80
N LEU A 31 27.21 -12.04 13.09
CA LEU A 31 26.32 -10.92 13.40
C LEU A 31 25.47 -10.54 12.17
N ALA A 32 26.10 -10.39 11.00
CA ALA A 32 25.41 -10.05 9.77
C ALA A 32 24.34 -11.10 9.40
N LYS A 33 24.65 -12.38 9.60
CA LYS A 33 23.70 -13.47 9.40
C LYS A 33 22.50 -13.35 10.33
N ARG A 34 22.73 -13.16 11.64
CA ARG A 34 21.66 -13.02 12.64
C ARG A 34 20.79 -11.80 12.38
N ASP A 35 21.41 -10.66 12.03
CA ASP A 35 20.70 -9.43 11.72
C ASP A 35 19.85 -9.58 10.45
N GLY A 36 20.40 -10.26 9.43
CA GLY A 36 19.68 -10.59 8.20
C GLY A 36 18.48 -11.50 8.45
N GLU A 37 18.66 -12.56 9.24
CA GLU A 37 17.58 -13.47 9.63
C GLU A 37 16.48 -12.76 10.42
N ALA A 38 16.84 -11.90 11.37
CA ALA A 38 15.88 -11.12 12.15
C ALA A 38 15.10 -10.12 11.27
N LEU A 39 15.78 -9.44 10.34
CA LEU A 39 15.14 -8.53 9.39
C LEU A 39 14.18 -9.28 8.46
N GLN A 40 14.60 -10.43 7.94
CA GLN A 40 13.76 -11.24 7.06
C GLN A 40 12.48 -11.67 7.76
N GLN A 41 12.54 -12.11 9.02
CA GLN A 41 11.35 -12.44 9.81
C GLN A 41 10.39 -11.25 9.95
N MET A 42 10.91 -10.04 10.14
CA MET A 42 10.08 -8.83 10.23
C MET A 42 9.44 -8.47 8.89
N ILE A 43 10.17 -8.65 7.79
CA ILE A 43 9.66 -8.45 6.43
C ILE A 43 8.53 -9.46 6.16
N ASP A 44 8.76 -10.74 6.45
CA ASP A 44 7.79 -11.81 6.23
C ASP A 44 6.50 -11.56 7.03
N TYR A 45 6.63 -11.15 8.30
CA TYR A 45 5.49 -10.77 9.14
C TYR A 45 4.75 -9.52 8.63
N ALA A 46 5.47 -8.53 8.11
CA ALA A 46 4.86 -7.30 7.59
C ALA A 46 4.14 -7.52 6.26
N GLN A 47 4.67 -8.41 5.42
CA GLN A 47 4.14 -8.72 4.08
C GLN A 47 3.13 -9.88 4.10
N THR A 48 2.83 -10.46 5.26
CA THR A 48 1.86 -11.56 5.34
C THR A 48 0.46 -11.09 4.97
N GLY A 49 -0.20 -11.83 4.07
CA GLY A 49 -1.60 -11.61 3.71
C GLY A 49 -2.63 -12.35 4.57
N GLY A 50 -2.17 -13.30 5.40
CA GLY A 50 -3.00 -14.14 6.28
C GLY A 50 -3.29 -13.52 7.64
N CYS A 51 -3.95 -14.27 8.52
CA CYS A 51 -4.27 -13.81 9.87
C CYS A 51 -2.99 -13.50 10.69
N ARG A 52 -2.85 -12.29 11.25
CA ARG A 52 -1.67 -11.93 12.07
C ARG A 52 -1.46 -12.85 13.27
N TRP A 53 -2.55 -13.28 13.92
CA TRP A 53 -2.48 -14.14 15.09
C TRP A 53 -1.94 -15.52 14.74
N HIS A 54 -2.34 -16.07 13.59
CA HIS A 54 -1.81 -17.33 13.09
C HIS A 54 -0.28 -17.27 12.97
N THR A 55 0.24 -16.25 12.30
CA THR A 55 1.69 -16.06 12.11
C THR A 55 2.45 -15.89 13.43
N ILE A 56 1.89 -15.17 14.39
CA ILE A 56 2.50 -15.01 15.73
C ILE A 56 2.52 -16.35 16.48
N LEU A 57 1.41 -17.09 16.48
CA LEU A 57 1.30 -18.38 17.16
C LEU A 57 2.24 -19.41 16.53
N GLU A 58 2.32 -19.46 15.20
CA GLU A 58 3.26 -20.30 14.47
C GLU A 58 4.71 -20.02 14.87
N HIS A 59 5.11 -18.75 14.98
CA HIS A 59 6.45 -18.37 15.45
C HIS A 59 6.78 -18.92 16.85
N PHE A 60 5.80 -19.02 17.74
CA PHE A 60 5.96 -19.59 19.09
C PHE A 60 5.72 -21.11 19.17
N GLY A 61 5.47 -21.78 18.04
CA GLY A 61 5.27 -23.23 17.99
C GLY A 61 3.83 -23.69 18.24
N TYR A 62 2.86 -22.76 18.25
CA TYR A 62 1.42 -23.01 18.43
C TYR A 62 0.67 -23.03 17.09
N ALA A 63 1.29 -23.62 16.06
CA ALA A 63 0.72 -23.69 14.73
C ALA A 63 -0.62 -24.46 14.73
N GLY A 64 -1.62 -23.93 14.02
CA GLY A 64 -2.94 -24.58 13.86
C GLY A 64 -3.95 -24.33 14.98
N GLU A 65 -3.62 -23.55 16.03
CA GLU A 65 -4.61 -23.18 17.05
C GLU A 65 -5.66 -22.20 16.53
N VAL A 66 -5.30 -21.36 15.56
CA VAL A 66 -6.18 -20.34 14.99
C VAL A 66 -5.91 -20.20 13.50
N ASP A 67 -6.91 -20.47 12.66
CA ASP A 67 -6.84 -20.16 11.22
C ASP A 67 -7.19 -18.69 10.95
N GLN A 68 -8.21 -18.16 11.63
CA GLN A 68 -8.65 -16.78 11.51
C GLN A 68 -9.15 -16.24 12.86
N CYS A 69 -8.50 -15.19 13.38
CA CYS A 69 -8.91 -14.57 14.65
C CYS A 69 -10.11 -13.61 14.53
N GLY A 70 -10.49 -13.21 13.31
CA GLY A 70 -11.60 -12.29 13.03
C GLY A 70 -11.41 -10.83 13.47
N THR A 71 -10.35 -10.52 14.22
CA THR A 71 -10.18 -9.21 14.89
C THR A 71 -8.97 -8.41 14.42
N CYS A 72 -7.96 -9.05 13.80
CA CYS A 72 -6.82 -8.34 13.21
C CYS A 72 -7.21 -7.61 11.90
N ASP A 73 -6.35 -6.70 11.46
CA ASP A 73 -6.45 -5.96 10.21
C ASP A 73 -6.56 -6.88 8.99
N ASN A 74 -5.73 -7.93 8.89
CA ASN A 74 -5.78 -8.87 7.76
C ASN A 74 -7.08 -9.70 7.74
N CYS A 75 -7.67 -10.01 8.89
CA CYS A 75 -9.00 -10.64 8.92
C CYS A 75 -10.13 -9.66 8.58
N ARG A 76 -10.02 -8.40 9.04
CA ARG A 76 -11.06 -7.38 8.84
C ARG A 76 -11.05 -6.76 7.44
N ASN A 77 -9.88 -6.70 6.82
CA ASN A 77 -9.66 -6.13 5.51
C ASN A 77 -8.58 -6.94 4.80
N PRO A 78 -8.91 -8.18 4.38
CA PRO A 78 -7.94 -9.05 3.72
C PRO A 78 -7.38 -8.36 2.48
N PRO A 79 -6.05 -8.44 2.26
CA PRO A 79 -5.45 -7.87 1.06
C PRO A 79 -6.04 -8.54 -0.18
N HIS A 80 -6.43 -7.72 -1.15
CA HIS A 80 -6.86 -8.20 -2.45
C HIS A 80 -5.66 -8.79 -3.17
N VAL A 81 -5.55 -10.12 -3.16
CA VAL A 81 -4.68 -10.84 -4.09
C VAL A 81 -5.50 -11.03 -5.36
N GLU A 82 -5.15 -10.33 -6.42
CA GLU A 82 -5.68 -10.66 -7.75
C GLU A 82 -5.34 -12.14 -8.00
N PRO A 83 -6.33 -13.03 -8.14
CA PRO A 83 -6.02 -14.42 -8.45
C PRO A 83 -5.23 -14.44 -9.75
N PHE A 84 -4.10 -15.16 -9.74
CA PHE A 84 -3.32 -15.37 -10.95
C PHE A 84 -4.23 -15.97 -12.02
N ARG A 85 -4.61 -15.15 -13.01
CA ARG A 85 -5.30 -15.66 -14.19
C ARG A 85 -4.27 -16.45 -14.98
N GLU A 86 -4.46 -17.77 -15.04
CA GLU A 86 -3.71 -18.59 -15.97
C GLU A 86 -3.81 -17.96 -17.36
N PRO A 87 -2.69 -17.77 -18.08
CA PRO A 87 -2.76 -17.26 -19.43
C PRO A 87 -3.55 -18.26 -20.26
N ALA A 88 -4.73 -17.85 -20.71
CA ALA A 88 -5.55 -18.65 -21.60
C ALA A 88 -4.70 -19.06 -22.81
N LYS A 89 -4.41 -20.36 -22.93
CA LYS A 89 -3.79 -20.93 -24.13
C LYS A 89 -4.74 -20.71 -25.30
N ALA A 90 -4.48 -19.69 -26.11
CA ALA A 90 -5.16 -19.51 -27.39
C ALA A 90 -4.21 -18.82 -28.38
N ILE A 91 -3.39 -19.63 -29.06
CA ILE A 91 -2.95 -19.28 -30.41
C ILE A 91 -3.82 -20.13 -31.33
N ALA A 92 -4.92 -19.54 -31.79
CA ALA A 92 -5.60 -19.96 -33.01
C ALA A 92 -5.48 -18.79 -34.00
N PRO A 93 -5.18 -19.03 -35.29
CA PRO A 93 -4.96 -17.96 -36.25
C PRO A 93 -6.26 -17.20 -36.50
N ALA A 94 -6.16 -15.88 -36.49
CA ALA A 94 -7.25 -14.96 -36.75
C ALA A 94 -7.82 -15.18 -38.16
N GLN A 95 -9.14 -15.30 -38.25
CA GLN A 95 -9.87 -15.05 -39.49
C GLN A 95 -10.65 -13.74 -39.33
N ASP A 96 -10.40 -12.85 -40.28
CA ASP A 96 -10.97 -11.51 -40.37
C ASP A 96 -12.50 -11.59 -40.50
N GLY A 97 -13.19 -10.95 -39.55
CA GLY A 97 -14.65 -10.96 -39.50
C GLY A 97 -15.18 -9.91 -38.55
N MET A 98 -15.37 -8.70 -39.08
CA MET A 98 -16.07 -7.58 -38.45
C MET A 98 -17.47 -8.01 -37.96
N THR A 99 -17.78 -7.89 -36.66
CA THR A 99 -18.95 -7.14 -36.14
C THR A 99 -19.16 -7.31 -34.62
N ASN A 100 -19.29 -6.14 -33.97
CA ASN A 100 -20.16 -5.77 -32.85
C ASN A 100 -20.03 -6.36 -31.43
N ALA A 101 -20.04 -5.40 -30.50
CA ALA A 101 -20.42 -5.47 -29.09
C ALA A 101 -19.42 -6.09 -28.10
N VAL A 102 -18.24 -5.48 -27.98
CA VAL A 102 -17.47 -5.60 -26.72
C VAL A 102 -17.91 -4.50 -25.77
N SER A 103 -18.69 -4.95 -24.80
CA SER A 103 -19.07 -4.32 -23.53
C SER A 103 -18.22 -3.14 -23.08
N SER A 104 -18.91 -2.01 -22.98
CA SER A 104 -18.56 -0.83 -22.22
C SER A 104 -18.45 -1.13 -20.71
N THR A 105 -17.25 -1.40 -20.21
CA THR A 105 -16.79 -1.02 -18.85
C THR A 105 -15.25 -0.88 -18.80
N ARG A 106 -14.63 -0.35 -19.86
CA ARG A 106 -13.29 0.23 -19.70
C ARG A 106 -13.45 1.54 -18.95
N ASP A 107 -13.10 1.48 -17.68
CA ASP A 107 -12.22 2.45 -17.03
C ASP A 107 -12.15 3.82 -17.72
N ARG A 108 -13.23 4.56 -17.57
CA ARG A 108 -13.29 5.95 -17.99
C ARG A 108 -13.95 6.70 -16.85
N GLN A 109 -13.31 6.70 -15.68
CA GLN A 109 -13.65 7.74 -14.72
C GLN A 109 -13.18 9.07 -15.32
N PRO A 110 -14.09 10.02 -15.59
CA PRO A 110 -13.69 11.38 -15.89
C PRO A 110 -12.90 11.88 -14.68
N GLY A 111 -11.72 12.45 -14.89
CA GLY A 111 -10.95 13.07 -13.81
C GLY A 111 -11.82 14.01 -13.00
N PHE A 112 -11.70 13.98 -11.67
CA PHE A 112 -12.50 14.83 -10.80
C PHE A 112 -12.18 16.30 -11.04
N THR A 113 -13.19 17.16 -11.05
CA THR A 113 -13.01 18.61 -11.18
C THR A 113 -13.04 19.28 -9.82
N ARG A 114 -12.24 20.34 -9.61
CA ARG A 114 -12.28 21.15 -8.39
C ARG A 114 -13.68 21.72 -8.17
N GLY A 115 -14.21 21.58 -6.94
CA GLY A 115 -15.58 21.93 -6.55
C GLY A 115 -16.59 20.79 -6.70
N GLN A 116 -16.25 19.69 -7.38
CA GLN A 116 -17.15 18.57 -7.57
C GLN A 116 -17.52 17.90 -6.24
N ARG A 117 -18.80 17.57 -6.06
CA ARG A 117 -19.27 16.80 -4.91
C ARG A 117 -18.93 15.33 -5.09
N VAL A 118 -18.31 14.75 -4.06
CA VAL A 118 -17.88 13.34 -4.07
C VAL A 118 -18.21 12.67 -2.74
N ARG A 119 -18.32 11.34 -2.76
CA ARG A 119 -18.59 10.50 -1.59
C ARG A 119 -17.43 9.54 -1.35
N VAL A 120 -16.98 9.48 -0.11
CA VAL A 120 -15.97 8.54 0.39
C VAL A 120 -16.64 7.64 1.42
N ARG A 121 -16.45 6.32 1.30
CA ARG A 121 -17.21 5.31 2.08
C ARG A 121 -17.20 5.56 3.59
N LYS A 122 -16.04 5.89 4.17
CA LYS A 122 -15.87 6.09 5.62
C LYS A 122 -16.21 7.51 6.11
N TYR A 123 -16.11 8.52 5.25
CA TYR A 123 -16.14 9.94 5.63
C TYR A 123 -17.38 10.69 5.12
N GLY A 124 -18.24 10.04 4.35
CA GLY A 124 -19.43 10.66 3.80
C GLY A 124 -19.12 11.52 2.57
N THR A 125 -19.86 12.62 2.40
CA THR A 125 -19.75 13.48 1.22
C THR A 125 -18.89 14.70 1.47
N GLY A 126 -18.07 15.09 0.50
CA GLY A 126 -17.28 16.33 0.52
C GLY A 126 -17.12 16.92 -0.87
N GLN A 127 -16.34 17.99 -0.98
CA GLN A 127 -16.05 18.69 -2.23
C GLN A 127 -14.58 18.57 -2.61
N VAL A 128 -14.29 18.37 -3.89
CA VAL A 128 -12.91 18.24 -4.38
C VAL A 128 -12.20 19.59 -4.33
N THR A 129 -11.10 19.70 -3.59
CA THR A 129 -10.24 20.89 -3.59
C THR A 129 -9.12 20.79 -4.62
N PHE A 130 -8.65 19.57 -4.88
CA PHE A 130 -7.60 19.27 -5.85
C PHE A 130 -7.73 17.83 -6.33
N ALA A 131 -7.41 17.57 -7.60
CA ALA A 131 -7.42 16.21 -8.15
C ALA A 131 -6.31 16.02 -9.19
N THR A 132 -5.70 14.85 -9.13
CA THR A 132 -4.81 14.27 -10.16
C THR A 132 -5.45 12.98 -10.68
N THR A 133 -4.75 12.29 -11.57
CA THR A 133 -5.21 10.99 -12.10
C THR A 133 -5.39 9.93 -11.01
N ASP A 134 -4.55 9.93 -9.97
CA ASP A 134 -4.55 8.89 -8.95
C ASP A 134 -5.02 9.37 -7.57
N GLN A 135 -4.97 10.68 -7.29
CA GLN A 135 -5.30 11.24 -5.98
C GLN A 135 -6.30 12.38 -6.03
N VAL A 136 -7.16 12.45 -5.03
CA VAL A 136 -8.21 13.48 -4.90
C VAL A 136 -8.22 13.99 -3.47
N ALA A 137 -8.01 15.29 -3.30
CA ALA A 137 -8.18 15.99 -2.04
C ALA A 137 -9.64 16.45 -1.90
N VAL A 138 -10.26 16.08 -0.79
CA VAL A 138 -11.68 16.33 -0.51
C VAL A 138 -11.81 17.13 0.78
N LEU A 139 -12.48 18.28 0.70
CA LEU A 139 -12.93 19.09 1.83
C LEU A 139 -14.28 18.57 2.31
N PHE A 140 -14.35 18.17 3.58
CA PHE A 140 -15.58 17.72 4.21
C PHE A 140 -16.32 18.87 4.92
N PRO A 141 -17.62 18.72 5.23
CA PRO A 141 -18.40 19.75 5.92
C PRO A 141 -17.86 20.14 7.31
N ASP A 142 -17.03 19.30 7.92
CA ASP A 142 -16.34 19.57 9.19
C ASP A 142 -15.12 20.51 9.03
N GLY A 143 -14.84 20.97 7.81
CA GLY A 143 -13.70 21.83 7.49
C GLY A 143 -12.38 21.09 7.29
N THR A 144 -12.34 19.76 7.47
CA THR A 144 -11.12 18.98 7.24
C THR A 144 -10.93 18.65 5.76
N THR A 145 -9.69 18.78 5.29
CA THR A 145 -9.29 18.33 3.96
C THR A 145 -8.50 17.03 4.07
N ARG A 146 -8.88 16.00 3.28
CA ARG A 146 -8.18 14.71 3.25
C ARG A 146 -7.95 14.24 1.83
N THR A 147 -6.81 13.59 1.60
CA THR A 147 -6.43 13.03 0.29
C THR A 147 -6.76 11.54 0.22
N PHE A 148 -7.37 11.11 -0.88
CA PHE A 148 -7.75 9.73 -1.16
C PHE A 148 -7.28 9.30 -2.54
N LEU A 149 -7.14 7.99 -2.76
CA LEU A 149 -6.95 7.47 -4.12
C LEU A 149 -8.26 7.61 -4.91
N ALA A 150 -8.16 8.05 -6.17
CA ALA A 150 -9.29 8.37 -7.04
C ALA A 150 -10.30 7.23 -7.13
N ARG A 151 -9.83 5.97 -7.23
CA ARG A 151 -10.66 4.76 -7.27
C ARG A 151 -11.57 4.54 -6.05
N PHE A 152 -11.25 5.15 -4.91
CA PHE A 152 -12.04 5.03 -3.68
C PHE A 152 -13.01 6.21 -3.46
N VAL A 153 -13.05 7.15 -4.40
CA VAL A 153 -13.91 8.32 -4.38
C VAL A 153 -14.99 8.12 -5.44
N LYS A 154 -16.26 8.33 -5.08
CA LYS A 154 -17.38 8.25 -6.03
C LYS A 154 -17.92 9.65 -6.30
N ALA A 155 -18.09 10.01 -7.57
CA ALA A 155 -18.82 11.22 -7.93
C ALA A 155 -20.25 11.13 -7.39
N VAL A 156 -20.74 12.22 -6.80
CA VAL A 156 -22.17 12.37 -6.50
C VAL A 156 -22.68 13.30 -7.57
N GLU A 157 -23.41 12.78 -8.55
CA GLU A 157 -24.03 13.63 -9.56
C GLU A 157 -24.93 14.66 -8.86
N ALA A 158 -24.68 15.93 -9.15
CA ALA A 158 -25.64 16.97 -8.84
C ALA A 158 -26.85 16.72 -9.74
N GLY A 159 -28.01 16.44 -9.14
CA GLY A 159 -29.26 16.40 -9.90
C GLY A 159 -29.38 17.66 -10.76
N HIS A 160 -29.77 17.48 -12.02
CA HIS A 160 -30.00 18.55 -13.00
C HIS A 160 -30.76 19.74 -12.38
N GLY A 161 -30.06 20.85 -12.17
CA GLY A 161 -30.64 22.17 -11.97
C GLY A 161 -30.18 23.05 -13.12
N VAL A 162 -31.09 23.33 -14.06
CA VAL A 162 -30.88 24.20 -15.22
C VAL A 162 -30.33 25.57 -14.78
N PRO A 163 -29.36 26.16 -15.48
CA PRO A 163 -28.86 27.50 -15.15
C PRO A 163 -29.88 28.57 -15.57
N HIS A 164 -30.38 29.36 -14.61
CA HIS A 164 -31.11 30.59 -14.91
C HIS A 164 -30.10 31.74 -15.04
N GLN A 165 -29.79 32.15 -16.27
CA GLN A 165 -29.15 33.45 -16.55
C GLN A 165 -30.13 34.58 -16.18
N PRO A 166 -29.74 35.61 -15.40
CA PRO A 166 -30.50 36.84 -15.38
C PRO A 166 -30.28 37.59 -16.70
N ALA A 167 -31.37 37.87 -17.41
CA ALA A 167 -31.37 38.67 -18.63
C ALA A 167 -30.99 40.12 -18.30
N HIS A 168 -30.05 40.66 -19.07
CA HIS A 168 -29.85 42.10 -19.21
C HIS A 168 -31.13 42.74 -19.78
N LEU A 169 -31.62 43.81 -19.15
CA LEU A 169 -32.54 44.77 -19.76
C LEU A 169 -31.96 46.16 -19.54
N SER A 170 -31.38 46.70 -20.61
CA SER A 170 -31.16 48.13 -20.80
C SER A 170 -32.50 48.77 -21.12
N GLY A 171 -32.82 49.85 -20.41
CA GLY A 171 -33.85 50.83 -20.72
C GLY A 171 -33.35 52.18 -20.27
#